data_AF-A0A7Y0AK81-F1
#
_entry.id   AF-A0A7Y0AK81-F1
#
_cell.length_a   1.000
_cell.length_b   1.000
_cell.length_c   1.000
_cell.angle_alpha   90.00
_cell.angle_beta   90.00
_cell.angle_gamma   90.00
#
_symmetry.space_group_name_H-M   'P 1'
#
loop_
_entity.id
_entity.type
_entity.pdbx_description
1 polymer ?
#
loop_
_entity_poly.entity_id
_entity_poly.type
_entity_poly.pdbx_seq_one_letter_code
_entity_poly.pdbx_strand_id
1 'polypeptide(L)'
;MKSPVTYADWTELFDRFGKGEDVSDEMDSGHFDLDSGTAERFYTRAEEAYKTRKRIWLDQYQRNFNLQNVKTIEELEFVLQNNKKTMSVLAKFAHSKGLPNELRENFAKDFTGFVNDFKKNLKDNTPKDNQERERMLIVINSFSVRKFQQNESTEEIPNPNLSTGRKIIF
;
A
#
# COMPACT_ATOMS: atom_id res chain seq x y z
N MET A 1 -2.04 -20.89 -0.87
CA MET A 1 -1.96 -20.08 -2.11
C MET A 1 -0.58 -20.27 -2.71
N LYS A 2 -0.44 -20.20 -4.03
CA LYS A 2 0.86 -20.38 -4.71
C LYS A 2 1.65 -19.08 -4.61
N SER A 3 2.88 -19.14 -4.10
CA SER A 3 3.79 -17.99 -4.10
C SER A 3 4.17 -17.63 -5.55
N PRO A 4 4.02 -16.36 -5.97
CA PRO A 4 4.39 -15.93 -7.31
C PRO A 4 5.92 -15.90 -7.45
N VAL A 5 6.45 -16.67 -8.40
CA VAL A 5 7.90 -16.81 -8.64
C VAL A 5 8.31 -16.49 -10.07
N THR A 6 7.35 -16.36 -10.98
CA THR A 6 7.58 -16.01 -12.38
C THR A 6 6.95 -14.68 -12.75
N TYR A 7 7.45 -14.05 -13.81
CA TYR A 7 6.85 -12.84 -14.37
C TYR A 7 5.36 -13.02 -14.68
N ALA A 8 4.96 -14.20 -15.16
CA ALA A 8 3.57 -14.50 -15.47
C ALA A 8 2.69 -14.55 -14.21
N ASP A 9 3.16 -15.20 -13.13
CA ASP A 9 2.44 -15.24 -11.85
C ASP A 9 2.22 -13.80 -11.30
N TRP A 10 3.27 -12.96 -11.36
CA TRP A 10 3.19 -11.57 -10.91
C TRP A 10 2.27 -10.71 -11.79
N THR A 11 2.31 -10.90 -13.10
CA THR A 11 1.43 -10.17 -14.03
C THR A 11 -0.04 -10.51 -13.77
N GLU A 12 -0.35 -11.78 -13.51
CA GLU A 12 -1.70 -12.20 -13.13
C GLU A 12 -2.15 -11.56 -11.81
N LEU A 13 -1.27 -11.51 -10.81
CA LEU A 13 -1.56 -10.83 -9.54
C LEU A 13 -1.82 -9.34 -9.73
N PHE A 14 -1.02 -8.66 -10.56
CA PHE A 14 -1.23 -7.24 -10.89
C PHE A 14 -2.57 -7.00 -11.59
N ASP A 15 -2.96 -7.87 -12.53
CA ASP A 15 -4.24 -7.77 -13.21
C ASP A 15 -5.42 -8.00 -12.24
N ARG A 16 -5.33 -9.00 -11.35
CA ARG A 16 -6.33 -9.27 -10.31
C ARG A 16 -6.45 -8.12 -9.31
N PHE A 17 -5.31 -7.61 -8.83
CA PHE A 17 -5.25 -6.42 -7.98
C PHE A 17 -5.91 -5.21 -8.64
N GLY A 18 -5.56 -4.95 -9.89
CA GLY A 18 -6.11 -3.86 -10.70
C GLY A 18 -7.63 -3.97 -10.87
N LYS A 19 -8.18 -5.19 -10.98
CA LYS A 19 -9.64 -5.44 -11.04
C LYS A 19 -10.34 -5.34 -9.70
N GLY A 20 -9.58 -5.37 -8.62
CA GLY A 20 -10.02 -5.01 -7.30
C GLY A 20 -10.05 -6.12 -6.27
N GLU A 21 -9.34 -7.20 -6.53
CA GLU A 21 -9.08 -8.25 -5.55
C GLU A 21 -8.03 -7.80 -4.51
N ASP A 22 -8.12 -8.33 -3.29
CA ASP A 22 -7.04 -8.22 -2.29
C ASP A 22 -6.10 -9.42 -2.49
N VAL A 23 -4.94 -9.17 -3.08
CA VAL A 23 -3.91 -10.18 -3.40
C VAL A 23 -2.69 -10.08 -2.48
N SER A 24 -2.81 -9.33 -1.38
CA SER A 24 -1.66 -8.92 -0.58
C SER A 24 -0.91 -10.10 0.04
N ASP A 25 -1.63 -11.12 0.51
CA ASP A 25 -1.02 -12.31 1.12
C ASP A 25 -0.19 -13.11 0.08
N GLU A 26 -0.65 -13.13 -1.17
CA GLU A 26 0.02 -13.81 -2.28
C GLU A 26 1.29 -13.04 -2.66
N MET A 27 1.20 -11.72 -2.77
CA MET A 27 2.35 -10.85 -3.06
C MET A 27 3.41 -10.87 -1.96
N ASP A 28 3.02 -10.90 -0.69
CA ASP A 28 3.96 -10.95 0.45
C ASP A 28 4.75 -12.25 0.50
N SER A 29 4.17 -13.35 0.02
CA SER A 29 4.83 -14.66 -0.08
C SER A 29 5.72 -14.80 -1.33
N GLY A 30 5.62 -13.85 -2.26
CA GLY A 30 6.27 -13.88 -3.56
C GLY A 30 7.74 -13.48 -3.54
N HIS A 31 8.48 -13.97 -4.53
CA HIS A 31 9.83 -13.50 -4.83
C HIS A 31 10.03 -13.49 -6.34
N PHE A 32 10.70 -12.48 -6.89
CA PHE A 32 10.99 -12.43 -8.32
C PHE A 32 12.40 -11.91 -8.56
N ASP A 33 13.25 -12.76 -9.13
CA ASP A 33 14.57 -12.37 -9.59
C ASP A 33 14.43 -11.58 -10.89
N LEU A 34 14.52 -10.26 -10.76
CA LEU A 34 14.48 -9.35 -11.90
C LEU A 34 15.74 -9.50 -12.74
N ASP A 35 15.59 -10.02 -13.95
CA ASP A 35 16.62 -9.90 -14.98
C ASP A 35 16.46 -8.59 -15.77
N SER A 36 17.51 -8.18 -16.48
CA SER A 36 17.51 -6.93 -17.25
C SER A 36 16.47 -6.91 -18.38
N GLY A 37 15.98 -8.08 -18.84
CA GLY A 37 14.98 -8.20 -19.90
C GLY A 37 13.53 -8.05 -19.41
N THR A 38 13.28 -8.34 -18.14
CA THR A 38 11.93 -8.34 -17.53
C THR A 38 11.71 -7.20 -16.54
N ALA A 39 12.77 -6.57 -16.04
CA ALA A 39 12.68 -5.51 -15.04
C ALA A 39 11.77 -4.35 -15.46
N GLU A 40 12.02 -3.72 -16.61
CA GLU A 40 11.21 -2.58 -17.07
C GLU A 40 9.72 -2.95 -17.16
N ARG A 41 9.41 -4.10 -17.77
CA ARG A 41 8.03 -4.57 -17.92
C ARG A 41 7.37 -4.86 -16.57
N PHE A 42 8.11 -5.41 -15.62
CA PHE A 42 7.62 -5.68 -14.28
C PHE A 42 7.23 -4.37 -13.58
N TYR A 43 8.13 -3.37 -13.62
CA TYR A 43 7.91 -2.06 -13.00
C TYR A 43 6.70 -1.36 -13.63
N THR A 44 6.62 -1.31 -14.97
CA THR A 44 5.48 -0.72 -15.67
C THR A 44 4.16 -1.38 -15.25
N ARG A 45 4.11 -2.71 -15.21
CA ARG A 45 2.90 -3.45 -14.83
C ARG A 45 2.50 -3.22 -13.37
N ALA A 46 3.46 -3.21 -12.46
CA ALA A 46 3.20 -2.92 -11.05
C ALA A 46 2.61 -1.49 -10.88
N GLU A 47 3.18 -0.51 -11.58
CA GLU A 47 2.68 0.86 -11.57
C GLU A 47 1.27 0.99 -12.16
N GLU A 48 1.01 0.36 -13.30
CA GLU A 48 -0.29 0.35 -13.96
C GLU A 48 -1.37 -0.24 -13.06
N ALA A 49 -1.07 -1.36 -12.39
CA ALA A 49 -1.99 -2.00 -11.46
C ALA A 49 -2.28 -1.10 -10.25
N TYR A 50 -1.25 -0.49 -9.67
CA TYR A 50 -1.37 0.47 -8.56
C TYR A 50 -2.21 1.69 -8.94
N LYS A 51 -1.92 2.32 -10.08
CA LYS A 51 -2.67 3.47 -10.61
C LYS A 51 -4.13 3.09 -10.91
N THR A 52 -4.36 1.92 -11.49
CA THR A 52 -5.72 1.43 -11.79
C THR A 52 -6.52 1.23 -10.51
N ARG A 53 -5.94 0.59 -9.49
CA ARG A 53 -6.62 0.37 -8.21
C ARG A 53 -6.93 1.68 -7.49
N LYS A 54 -6.00 2.64 -7.51
CA LYS A 54 -6.19 3.99 -6.97
C LYS A 54 -7.31 4.75 -7.70
N ARG A 55 -7.40 4.62 -9.03
CA ARG A 55 -8.50 5.19 -9.82
C ARG A 55 -9.86 4.58 -9.45
N ILE A 56 -9.96 3.25 -9.33
CA ILE A 56 -11.19 2.59 -8.90
C ILE A 56 -11.63 3.10 -7.54
N TRP A 57 -10.69 3.26 -6.61
CA TRP A 57 -10.98 3.85 -5.31
C TRP A 57 -11.55 5.27 -5.44
N LEU A 58 -10.92 6.13 -6.25
CA LEU A 58 -11.36 7.52 -6.45
C LEU A 58 -12.78 7.56 -7.04
N ASP A 59 -13.06 6.73 -8.03
CA ASP A 59 -14.37 6.65 -8.66
C ASP A 59 -15.43 6.18 -7.65
N GLN A 60 -15.09 5.21 -6.80
CA GLN A 60 -15.99 4.75 -5.72
C GLN A 60 -16.20 5.83 -4.66
N TYR A 61 -15.15 6.54 -4.27
CA TYR A 61 -15.20 7.63 -3.31
C TYR A 61 -16.12 8.74 -3.81
N GLN A 62 -15.94 9.18 -5.05
CA GLN A 62 -16.77 10.23 -5.67
C GLN A 62 -18.24 9.83 -5.82
N ARG A 63 -18.52 8.56 -6.17
CA ARG A 63 -19.90 8.06 -6.29
C ARG A 63 -20.60 7.92 -4.94
N ASN A 64 -19.90 7.40 -3.94
CA ASN A 64 -20.49 7.02 -2.66
C ASN A 64 -20.56 8.20 -1.68
N PHE A 65 -19.69 9.21 -1.85
CA PHE A 65 -19.57 10.31 -0.92
C PHE A 65 -19.66 11.64 -1.64
N ASN A 66 -20.80 12.31 -1.49
CA ASN A 66 -20.87 13.74 -1.72
C ASN A 66 -20.41 14.46 -0.44
N LEU A 67 -19.13 14.83 -0.41
CA LEU A 67 -18.50 15.45 0.77
C LEU A 67 -19.14 16.78 1.17
N GLN A 68 -19.84 17.44 0.26
CA GLN A 68 -20.58 18.67 0.55
C GLN A 68 -21.75 18.43 1.53
N ASN A 69 -22.10 17.17 1.79
CA ASN A 69 -23.20 16.78 2.65
C ASN A 69 -22.78 16.22 4.02
N VAL A 70 -21.48 16.11 4.32
CA VAL A 70 -21.03 15.65 5.65
C VAL A 70 -21.23 16.79 6.66
N LYS A 71 -22.24 16.64 7.53
CA LYS A 71 -22.67 17.68 8.47
C LYS A 71 -22.43 17.30 9.93
N THR A 72 -22.29 16.02 10.22
CA THR A 72 -22.12 15.50 11.58
C THR A 72 -20.81 14.75 11.75
N ILE A 73 -20.33 14.62 12.98
CA ILE A 73 -19.18 13.77 13.31
C ILE A 73 -19.45 12.31 12.92
N GLU A 74 -20.65 11.79 13.14
CA GLU A 74 -21.00 10.39 12.87
C GLU A 74 -20.91 10.06 11.37
N GLU A 75 -21.39 10.96 10.50
CA GLU A 75 -21.26 10.83 9.04
C GLU A 75 -19.80 10.86 8.62
N LEU A 76 -18.99 11.75 9.20
CA LEU A 76 -17.56 11.82 8.94
C LEU A 76 -16.86 10.53 9.35
N GLU A 77 -17.13 10.01 10.54
CA GLU A 77 -16.57 8.76 11.02
C GLU A 77 -16.96 7.59 10.11
N PHE A 78 -18.21 7.53 9.67
CA PHE A 78 -18.66 6.53 8.69
C PHE A 78 -17.87 6.60 7.37
N VAL A 79 -17.69 7.81 6.82
CA VAL A 79 -16.88 8.04 5.60
C VAL A 79 -15.45 7.55 5.84
N LEU A 80 -14.82 7.94 6.95
CA LEU A 80 -13.45 7.56 7.26
C LEU A 80 -13.29 6.04 7.42
N GLN A 81 -14.21 5.37 8.13
CA GLN A 81 -14.13 3.92 8.33
C GLN A 81 -14.30 3.14 7.02
N ASN A 82 -15.25 3.56 6.16
CA ASN A 82 -15.44 2.92 4.86
C ASN A 82 -14.20 3.06 3.96
N ASN A 83 -13.61 4.26 3.93
CA ASN A 83 -12.41 4.53 3.15
C ASN A 83 -11.17 3.85 3.74
N LYS A 84 -11.09 3.65 5.07
CA LYS A 84 -10.00 2.93 5.72
C LYS A 84 -9.83 1.50 5.21
N LYS A 85 -10.95 0.77 5.05
CA LYS A 85 -10.93 -0.63 4.59
C LYS A 85 -10.45 -0.76 3.15
N THR A 86 -10.83 0.18 2.29
CA THR A 86 -10.48 0.14 0.87
C THR A 86 -9.05 0.66 0.64
N MET A 87 -8.64 1.70 1.38
CA MET A 87 -7.26 2.19 1.36
C MET A 87 -6.26 1.22 1.98
N SER A 88 -6.68 0.33 2.90
CA SER A 88 -5.76 -0.65 3.49
C SER A 88 -5.21 -1.62 2.46
N VAL A 89 -5.98 -1.96 1.42
CA VAL A 89 -5.53 -2.83 0.32
C VAL A 89 -4.46 -2.13 -0.53
N LEU A 90 -4.63 -0.84 -0.81
CA LEU A 90 -3.59 -0.02 -1.46
C LEU A 90 -2.33 0.09 -0.60
N ALA A 91 -2.51 0.26 0.72
CA ALA A 91 -1.41 0.33 1.67
C ALA A 91 -0.62 -0.99 1.70
N LYS A 92 -1.31 -2.14 1.73
CA LYS A 92 -0.68 -3.47 1.68
C LYS A 92 0.17 -3.64 0.43
N PHE A 93 -0.41 -3.33 -0.73
CA PHE A 93 0.30 -3.40 -2.01
C PHE A 93 1.57 -2.54 -1.99
N ALA A 94 1.45 -1.29 -1.55
CA ALA A 94 2.58 -0.35 -1.48
C ALA A 94 3.73 -0.81 -0.57
N HIS A 95 3.44 -1.66 0.42
CA HIS A 95 4.42 -2.14 1.40
C HIS A 95 4.73 -3.64 1.24
N SER A 96 4.24 -4.29 0.18
CA SER A 96 4.33 -5.73 -0.01
C SER A 96 5.79 -6.20 -0.06
N LYS A 97 6.16 -7.19 0.76
CA LYS A 97 7.54 -7.66 0.90
C LYS A 97 8.10 -8.26 -0.40
N GLY A 98 7.26 -8.91 -1.21
CA GLY A 98 7.66 -9.49 -2.49
C GLY A 98 7.92 -8.48 -3.61
N LEU A 99 7.62 -7.18 -3.40
CA LEU A 99 8.00 -6.15 -4.37
C LEU A 99 9.46 -5.69 -4.16
N PRO A 100 10.17 -5.34 -5.25
CA PRO A 100 11.47 -4.68 -5.18
C PRO A 100 11.43 -3.44 -4.26
N ASN A 101 12.50 -3.24 -3.49
CA ASN A 101 12.59 -2.15 -2.50
C ASN A 101 12.26 -0.78 -3.11
N GLU A 102 12.80 -0.49 -4.29
CA GLU A 102 12.57 0.77 -5.01
C GLU A 102 11.07 1.01 -5.32
N LEU A 103 10.37 -0.02 -5.81
CA LEU A 103 8.93 0.07 -6.06
C LEU A 103 8.15 0.31 -4.77
N ARG A 104 8.51 -0.38 -3.69
CA ARG A 104 7.86 -0.18 -2.39
C ARG A 104 8.05 1.25 -1.88
N GLU A 105 9.25 1.80 -1.97
CA GLU A 105 9.53 3.17 -1.55
C GLU A 105 8.72 4.19 -2.36
N ASN A 106 8.66 4.01 -3.68
CA ASN A 106 7.88 4.86 -4.58
C ASN A 106 6.38 4.78 -4.27
N PHE A 107 5.83 3.56 -4.12
CA PHE A 107 4.41 3.38 -3.80
C PHE A 107 4.06 3.85 -2.39
N ALA A 108 4.91 3.62 -1.40
CA ALA A 108 4.68 4.10 -0.03
C ALA A 108 4.67 5.64 0.03
N LYS A 109 5.55 6.29 -0.73
CA LYS A 109 5.57 7.75 -0.87
C LYS A 109 4.30 8.28 -1.55
N ASP A 110 3.91 7.70 -2.70
CA ASP A 110 2.66 8.09 -3.38
C ASP A 110 1.44 7.87 -2.47
N PHE A 111 1.35 6.71 -1.81
CA PHE A 111 0.25 6.38 -0.91
C PHE A 111 0.16 7.37 0.26
N THR A 112 1.30 7.78 0.82
CA THR A 112 1.34 8.79 1.88
C THR A 112 0.82 10.15 1.36
N GLY A 113 1.25 10.57 0.17
CA GLY A 113 0.74 11.77 -0.48
C GLY A 113 -0.77 11.69 -0.71
N PHE A 114 -1.23 10.54 -1.21
CA PHE A 114 -2.64 10.29 -1.48
C PHE A 114 -3.52 10.35 -0.22
N VAL A 115 -3.09 9.76 0.90
CA VAL A 115 -3.81 9.87 2.19
C VAL A 115 -3.85 11.32 2.69
N ASN A 116 -2.76 12.08 2.49
CA ASN A 116 -2.73 13.49 2.86
C ASN A 116 -3.68 14.34 2.00
N ASP A 117 -3.75 14.08 0.69
CA ASP A 117 -4.68 14.75 -0.22
C ASP A 117 -6.13 14.43 0.14
N PHE A 118 -6.42 13.18 0.48
CA PHE A 118 -7.73 12.77 1.00
C PHE A 118 -8.11 13.54 2.27
N LYS A 119 -7.21 13.60 3.27
CA LYS A 119 -7.44 14.38 4.50
C LYS A 119 -7.65 15.86 4.19
N LYS A 120 -6.84 16.43 3.30
CA LYS A 120 -6.96 17.83 2.89
C LYS A 120 -8.32 18.08 2.26
N ASN A 121 -8.74 17.22 1.34
CA ASN A 121 -10.04 17.30 0.70
C ASN A 121 -11.20 17.24 1.71
N LEU A 122 -11.13 16.39 2.75
CA LEU A 122 -12.13 16.39 3.83
C LEU A 122 -12.15 17.69 4.64
N LYS A 123 -10.97 18.23 4.99
CA LYS A 123 -10.85 19.50 5.73
C LYS A 123 -11.42 20.67 4.93
N ASP A 124 -11.11 20.72 3.64
CA ASP A 124 -11.53 21.79 2.73
C ASP A 124 -13.06 21.77 2.53
N ASN A 125 -13.69 20.60 2.63
CA ASN A 125 -15.15 20.44 2.54
C ASN A 125 -15.88 20.53 3.88
N THR A 126 -15.19 20.70 5.01
CA THR A 126 -15.84 20.86 6.31
C THR A 126 -16.35 22.31 6.48
N PRO A 127 -17.68 22.54 6.65
CA PRO A 127 -18.22 23.90 6.74
C PRO A 127 -17.61 24.71 7.89
N LYS A 128 -17.28 25.99 7.63
CA LYS A 128 -16.62 26.86 8.62
C LYS A 128 -17.52 27.24 9.79
N ASP A 129 -18.83 27.25 9.57
CA ASP A 129 -19.91 27.58 10.50
C ASP A 129 -20.46 26.36 11.26
N ASN A 130 -19.93 25.16 11.01
CA ASN A 130 -20.33 23.96 11.73
C ASN A 130 -19.87 24.01 13.20
N GLN A 131 -20.79 23.83 14.14
CA GLN A 131 -20.52 23.84 15.58
C GLN A 131 -19.55 22.73 16.02
N GLU A 132 -19.49 21.63 15.27
CA GLU A 132 -18.63 20.47 15.56
C GLU A 132 -17.29 20.51 14.81
N ARG A 133 -17.02 21.58 14.05
CA ARG A 133 -15.87 21.68 13.14
C ARG A 133 -14.54 21.31 13.78
N GLU A 134 -14.24 21.80 14.98
CA GLU A 134 -12.98 21.50 15.66
C GLU A 134 -12.81 20.00 15.93
N ARG A 135 -13.87 19.34 16.41
CA ARG A 135 -13.89 17.89 16.64
C ARG A 135 -13.75 17.13 15.33
N MET A 136 -14.46 17.54 14.28
CA MET A 136 -14.33 16.96 12.95
C MET A 136 -12.88 17.05 12.42
N LEU A 137 -12.21 18.19 12.59
CA LEU A 137 -10.81 18.36 12.19
C LEU A 137 -9.85 17.44 12.98
N ILE A 138 -10.10 17.24 14.28
CA ILE A 138 -9.33 16.29 15.10
C ILE A 138 -9.50 14.87 14.55
N VAL A 139 -10.74 14.47 14.24
CA VAL A 139 -11.06 13.15 13.66
C VAL A 139 -10.41 12.96 12.28
N ILE A 140 -10.42 13.98 11.41
CA ILE A 140 -9.74 13.91 10.11
C ILE A 140 -8.21 13.80 10.30
N ASN A 141 -7.64 14.54 11.25
CA ASN A 141 -6.20 14.51 11.51
C ASN A 141 -5.74 13.16 12.05
N SER A 142 -6.52 12.55 12.94
CA SER A 142 -6.23 11.24 13.53
C SER A 142 -6.43 10.07 12.56
N PHE A 143 -7.13 10.30 11.43
CA PHE A 143 -7.30 9.28 10.40
C PHE A 143 -5.95 8.70 9.97
N SER A 144 -5.83 7.38 10.04
CA SER A 144 -4.64 6.67 9.60
C SER A 144 -5.07 5.29 9.12
N VAL A 145 -4.58 4.94 7.94
CA VAL A 145 -4.62 3.56 7.44
C VAL A 145 -3.43 2.88 8.13
N ARG A 146 -3.72 1.92 9.04
CA ARG A 146 -2.70 1.33 9.93
C ARG A 146 -1.40 1.08 9.15
N LYS A 147 -0.31 1.65 9.65
CA LYS A 147 1.04 1.31 9.18
C LYS A 147 1.20 -0.19 9.39
N PHE A 148 1.51 -0.92 8.34
CA PHE A 148 2.08 -2.25 8.50
C PHE A 148 3.34 -2.06 9.33
N GLN A 149 3.34 -2.61 10.55
CA GLN A 149 4.57 -2.70 11.32
C GLN A 149 5.53 -3.51 10.46
N GLN A 150 6.60 -2.88 10.02
CA GLN A 150 7.79 -3.57 9.56
C GLN A 150 8.36 -4.32 10.78
N ASN A 151 7.78 -5.48 11.07
CA ASN A 151 8.46 -6.51 11.83
C ASN A 151 9.24 -7.33 10.79
N GLU A 152 10.51 -6.99 10.63
CA GLU A 152 11.63 -7.80 11.12
C GLU A 152 12.90 -7.35 10.40
N SER A 153 13.82 -6.90 11.25
CA SER A 153 15.26 -6.89 11.07
C SER A 153 15.73 -7.90 10.02
N THR A 154 16.54 -7.41 9.10
CA THR A 154 17.46 -8.18 8.27
C THR A 154 18.24 -9.16 9.17
N GLU A 155 17.77 -10.40 9.26
CA GLU A 155 18.66 -11.51 9.61
C GLU A 155 19.50 -11.76 8.36
N GLU A 156 20.68 -11.12 8.34
CA GLU A 156 21.77 -11.55 7.48
C GLU A 156 21.97 -13.05 7.71
N ILE A 157 21.70 -13.85 6.70
CA ILE A 157 22.09 -15.27 6.66
C ILE A 157 23.61 -15.30 6.87
N PRO A 158 24.14 -15.87 7.97
CA PRO A 158 25.57 -15.99 8.13
C PRO A 158 26.07 -17.01 7.11
N ASN A 159 26.84 -16.53 6.13
CA ASN A 159 27.59 -17.34 5.19
C ASN A 159 28.44 -18.38 5.97
N PRO A 160 28.20 -19.70 5.87
CA PRO A 160 29.02 -20.68 6.55
C PRO A 160 30.22 -21.00 5.64
N ASN A 161 31.15 -20.05 5.50
CA ASN A 161 32.45 -20.32 4.89
C ASN A 161 33.54 -19.45 5.54
N LEU A 162 33.76 -19.70 6.84
CA LEU A 162 35.02 -19.38 7.49
C LEU A 162 35.87 -20.65 7.55
N SER A 163 36.74 -20.72 6.54
CA SER A 163 37.92 -21.58 6.41
C SER A 163 38.58 -21.86 7.77
N THR A 164 38.42 -23.09 8.27
CA THR A 164 39.14 -23.56 9.45
C THR A 164 40.55 -23.92 9.02
N GLY A 165 41.51 -23.06 9.36
CA GLY A 165 42.93 -23.32 9.16
C GLY A 165 43.36 -24.64 9.80
N ARG A 166 43.85 -25.55 8.97
CA ARG A 166 44.56 -26.77 9.39
C ARG A 166 45.80 -26.38 10.22
N LYS A 167 45.87 -26.82 11.47
CA LYS A 167 47.16 -27.01 12.16
C LYS A 167 47.82 -28.26 11.56
N ILE A 168 48.84 -28.05 10.75
CA ILE A 168 49.80 -29.08 10.38
C ILE A 168 50.70 -29.31 11.60
N ILE A 169 50.82 -30.56 12.06
CA ILE A 169 51.85 -30.99 13.00
C ILE A 169 52.84 -31.81 12.17
N PHE A 170 54.05 -31.30 11.99
CA PHE A 170 55.33 -32.02 11.97
C PHE A 170 56.46 -31.01 12.16
#